data_AF-A0A8J2JI57-F1
#
_entry.id   AF-A0A8J2JI57-F1
#
_cell.length_a   1.000
_cell.length_b   1.000
_cell.length_c   1.000
_cell.angle_alpha   90.00
_cell.angle_beta   90.00
_cell.angle_gamma   90.00
#
_symmetry.space_group_name_H-M   'P 1'
#
loop_
_entity.id
_entity.type
_entity.pdbx_description
1 polymer ?
#
loop_
_entity_poly.entity_id
_entity_poly.type
_entity_poly.pdbx_seq_one_letter_code
_entity_poly.pdbx_strand_id
1 'polypeptide(L)'
;MLQAMYCNEKCRHLAEDFHQHEHKIWPYLHAIKSSQRDLIATRIIELFGPRNLLDLFRQVEHDEHSFNILTRANPPGFDQNHVYDASTYGPIFHLVSHSEPELLDNVSNAFKAILLTNLLKEQSNFFQQMETTDEETTAAGKESQLFDFTASLILHHLENIPYNAISLNEFRCEENNVNNPRGVLLRQRSHLGVKSVPYASAIFGLLAMCNHSCSPNAVHVRSAQRNETALVALRSLRAGEEICITYGPLFTVHEWEDRQRILKDKYNFDCSCDACTNRWSLKGPSDVIALEKYKKVEVFEKQLHQVHELIEQSKYIEAISKLQPCLHFFGSNFPQTFPLTQVAQDLFKKALIFVVNC
;
A
#
# COMPACT_ATOMS: atom_id res chain seq x y z
N MET A 1 7.08 15.21 -24.49
CA MET A 1 5.65 15.25 -24.14
C MET A 1 5.38 14.05 -23.26
N LEU A 2 5.03 14.26 -21.99
CA LEU A 2 4.70 13.16 -21.08
C LEU A 2 3.32 12.64 -21.47
N GLN A 3 3.19 11.35 -21.77
CA GLN A 3 1.93 10.71 -22.13
C GLN A 3 1.46 9.84 -20.95
N ALA A 4 0.20 9.98 -20.57
CA ALA A 4 -0.42 9.08 -19.60
C ALA A 4 -0.70 7.73 -20.27
N MET A 5 -0.34 6.65 -19.59
CA MET A 5 -0.62 5.29 -20.02
C MET A 5 -1.54 4.62 -19.00
N TYR A 6 -2.58 3.95 -19.49
CA TYR A 6 -3.56 3.26 -18.68
C TYR A 6 -3.52 1.76 -18.94
N CYS A 7 -3.84 0.99 -17.90
CA CYS A 7 -3.83 -0.47 -17.96
C CYS A 7 -4.89 -1.04 -18.93
N ASN A 8 -6.03 -0.34 -19.04
CA ASN A 8 -7.18 -0.63 -19.89
C ASN A 8 -8.11 0.60 -19.92
N GLU A 9 -9.21 0.54 -20.68
CA GLU A 9 -10.17 1.64 -20.80
C GLU A 9 -10.87 1.97 -19.48
N LYS A 10 -11.17 0.97 -18.64
CA LYS A 10 -11.74 1.20 -17.31
C LYS A 10 -10.81 2.04 -16.43
N CYS A 11 -9.51 1.72 -16.41
CA CYS A 11 -8.46 2.51 -15.74
C CYS A 11 -8.43 3.96 -16.25
N ARG A 12 -8.63 4.17 -17.56
CA ARG A 12 -8.67 5.51 -18.16
C ARG A 12 -9.90 6.31 -17.72
N HIS A 13 -11.09 5.71 -17.75
CA HIS A 13 -12.33 6.37 -17.34
C HIS A 13 -12.31 6.73 -15.84
N LEU A 14 -11.81 5.83 -14.99
CA LEU A 14 -11.64 6.11 -13.56
C LEU A 14 -10.66 7.25 -13.28
N ALA A 15 -9.80 7.59 -14.24
CA ALA A 15 -8.85 8.68 -14.10
C ALA A 15 -9.36 10.03 -14.60
N GLU A 16 -10.48 10.10 -15.32
CA GLU A 16 -10.95 11.34 -15.97
C GLU A 16 -11.07 12.50 -14.98
N ASP A 17 -11.61 12.24 -13.79
CA ASP A 17 -11.90 13.26 -12.79
C ASP A 17 -10.66 14.00 -12.29
N PHE A 18 -9.56 13.28 -12.02
CA PHE A 18 -8.31 13.88 -11.51
C PHE A 18 -7.28 14.13 -12.62
N HIS A 19 -7.28 13.32 -13.69
CA HIS A 19 -6.29 13.43 -14.76
C HIS A 19 -6.30 14.80 -15.42
N GLN A 20 -7.48 15.41 -15.57
CA GLN A 20 -7.66 16.75 -16.16
C GLN A 20 -6.88 17.86 -15.42
N HIS A 21 -6.61 17.66 -14.13
CA HIS A 21 -5.79 18.55 -13.31
C HIS A 21 -4.34 18.05 -13.28
N GLU A 22 -4.17 16.76 -13.00
CA GLU A 22 -2.87 16.14 -12.77
C GLU A 22 -1.92 16.26 -13.96
N HIS A 23 -2.41 16.09 -15.18
CA HIS A 23 -1.56 16.15 -16.38
C HIS A 23 -0.93 17.53 -16.61
N LYS A 24 -1.55 18.60 -16.09
CA LYS A 24 -1.06 19.97 -16.23
C LYS A 24 0.03 20.30 -15.23
N ILE A 25 -0.07 19.74 -14.01
CA ILE A 25 0.93 19.92 -12.95
C ILE A 25 2.14 18.96 -13.11
N TRP A 26 1.93 17.80 -13.73
CA TRP A 26 2.93 16.73 -13.81
C TRP A 26 4.31 17.16 -14.38
N PRO A 27 4.41 17.98 -15.46
CA PRO A 27 5.71 18.43 -15.96
C PRO A 27 6.54 19.20 -14.92
N TYR A 28 5.88 19.98 -14.06
CA TYR A 28 6.53 20.75 -12.99
C TYR A 28 7.02 19.83 -11.88
N LEU A 29 6.18 18.87 -11.46
CA LEU A 29 6.54 17.87 -10.45
C LEU A 29 7.72 17.01 -10.90
N HIS A 30 7.75 16.63 -12.18
CA HIS A 30 8.89 15.95 -12.78
C HIS A 30 10.16 16.82 -12.80
N ALA A 31 10.04 18.10 -13.18
CA ALA A 31 11.18 19.03 -13.25
C ALA A 31 11.85 19.24 -11.88
N ILE A 32 11.05 19.32 -10.81
CA ILE A 32 11.56 19.48 -9.43
C ILE A 32 11.93 18.14 -8.76
N LYS A 33 11.85 17.02 -9.48
CA LYS A 33 12.09 15.66 -8.94
C LYS A 33 11.25 15.37 -7.70
N SER A 34 9.97 15.73 -7.77
CA SER A 34 9.00 15.51 -6.70
C SER A 34 8.89 14.03 -6.35
N SER A 35 8.63 13.74 -5.07
CA SER A 35 8.52 12.38 -4.55
C SER A 35 7.14 11.77 -4.82
N GLN A 36 7.03 10.44 -4.76
CA GLN A 36 5.73 9.76 -4.86
C GLN A 36 4.73 10.24 -3.80
N ARG A 37 5.23 10.64 -2.62
CA ARG A 37 4.43 11.20 -1.53
C ARG A 37 3.74 12.50 -1.94
N ASP A 38 4.49 13.39 -2.57
CA ASP A 38 3.97 14.70 -3.01
C ASP A 38 2.86 14.52 -4.07
N LEU A 39 3.05 13.54 -4.96
CA LEU A 39 2.05 13.15 -5.97
C LEU A 39 0.78 12.58 -5.34
N ILE A 40 0.92 11.66 -4.38
CA ILE A 40 -0.22 11.05 -3.69
C ILE A 40 -0.99 12.10 -2.90
N ALA A 41 -0.31 13.01 -2.18
CA ALA A 41 -0.96 14.08 -1.44
C ALA A 41 -1.81 14.98 -2.35
N THR A 42 -1.26 15.35 -3.51
CA THR A 42 -1.97 16.15 -4.51
C THR A 42 -3.16 15.39 -5.09
N ARG A 43 -2.96 14.12 -5.48
CA ARG A 43 -4.01 13.29 -6.06
C ARG A 43 -5.18 13.03 -5.10
N ILE A 44 -4.94 12.96 -3.80
CA ILE A 44 -6.02 12.85 -2.80
C ILE A 44 -6.95 14.06 -2.89
N ILE A 45 -6.41 15.27 -3.03
CA ILE A 45 -7.21 16.50 -3.18
C ILE A 45 -7.91 16.55 -4.54
N GLU A 46 -7.23 16.15 -5.62
CA GLU A 46 -7.84 16.08 -6.96
C GLU A 46 -9.02 15.09 -7.00
N LEU A 47 -8.88 13.93 -6.35
CA LEU A 47 -9.94 12.93 -6.20
C LEU A 47 -11.08 13.40 -5.30
N PHE A 48 -10.77 14.17 -4.24
CA PHE A 48 -11.83 14.77 -3.43
C PHE A 48 -12.64 15.78 -4.25
N GLY A 49 -11.96 16.50 -5.14
CA GLY A 49 -12.58 17.33 -6.17
C GLY A 49 -12.94 18.74 -5.68
N PRO A 50 -13.07 19.70 -6.61
CA PRO A 50 -13.19 21.12 -6.28
C PRO A 50 -14.50 21.46 -5.54
N ARG A 51 -15.62 20.84 -5.92
CA ARG A 51 -16.92 21.12 -5.27
C ARG A 51 -16.94 20.66 -3.81
N ASN A 52 -16.51 19.42 -3.55
CA ASN A 52 -16.49 18.88 -2.19
C ASN A 52 -15.48 19.65 -1.31
N LEU A 53 -14.37 20.11 -1.88
CA LEU A 53 -13.41 20.96 -1.19
C LEU A 53 -14.01 22.31 -0.79
N LEU A 54 -14.73 22.97 -1.71
CA LEU A 54 -15.41 24.24 -1.44
C LEU A 54 -16.51 24.08 -0.38
N ASP A 55 -17.30 23.01 -0.45
CA ASP A 55 -18.34 22.72 0.54
C ASP A 55 -17.74 22.47 1.93
N LEU A 56 -16.63 21.73 2.00
CA LEU A 56 -15.89 21.50 3.24
C LEU A 56 -15.31 22.81 3.80
N PHE A 57 -14.71 23.65 2.96
CA PHE A 57 -14.18 24.96 3.36
C PHE A 57 -15.27 25.84 3.99
N ARG A 58 -16.45 25.93 3.37
CA ARG A 58 -17.61 26.68 3.90
C ARG A 58 -18.09 26.15 5.24
N GLN A 59 -18.14 24.84 5.40
CA GLN A 59 -18.54 24.21 6.67
C GLN A 59 -17.57 24.59 7.79
N VAL A 60 -16.26 24.62 7.52
CA VAL A 60 -15.24 25.01 8.51
C VAL A 60 -15.28 26.51 8.82
N GLU A 61 -15.57 27.38 7.85
CA GLU A 61 -15.71 28.83 8.09
C GLU A 61 -16.88 29.19 9.01
N HIS A 62 -18.01 28.49 8.89
CA HIS A 62 -19.25 28.86 9.60
C HIS A 62 -19.31 28.41 11.06
N ASP A 63 -18.41 27.54 11.49
CA ASP A 63 -18.30 27.13 12.88
C ASP A 63 -16.85 26.67 13.14
N GLU A 64 -16.12 27.36 14.04
CA GLU A 64 -14.77 26.94 14.44
C GLU A 64 -14.76 25.56 15.10
N HIS A 65 -15.90 25.07 15.61
CA HIS A 65 -16.07 23.68 16.02
C HIS A 65 -16.46 22.75 14.85
N SER A 66 -16.82 23.25 13.66
CA SER A 66 -17.28 22.52 12.46
C SER A 66 -16.24 21.87 11.58
N PHE A 67 -15.04 21.68 12.12
CA PHE A 67 -14.32 20.44 11.83
C PHE A 67 -15.19 19.16 12.09
N ASN A 68 -16.34 19.32 12.77
CA ASN A 68 -17.44 18.38 13.04
C ASN A 68 -17.76 17.27 12.04
N ILE A 69 -17.69 17.48 10.72
CA ILE A 69 -18.06 16.42 9.75
C ILE A 69 -16.93 15.43 9.53
N LEU A 70 -15.67 15.88 9.63
CA LEU A 70 -14.53 14.99 9.64
C LEU A 70 -14.27 14.53 11.09
N THR A 71 -14.07 15.42 12.05
CA THR A 71 -13.44 15.11 13.35
C THR A 71 -14.33 14.56 14.46
N ARG A 72 -15.67 14.58 14.34
CA ARG A 72 -16.58 13.98 15.36
C ARG A 72 -17.06 12.57 15.04
N ALA A 73 -16.63 12.01 13.90
CA ALA A 73 -16.74 10.59 13.62
C ALA A 73 -16.10 9.79 14.77
N ASN A 74 -16.88 8.95 15.44
CA ASN A 74 -16.35 8.03 16.45
C ASN A 74 -16.84 6.61 16.12
N PRO A 75 -15.98 5.70 15.64
CA PRO A 75 -14.55 5.87 15.44
C PRO A 75 -14.20 6.79 14.25
N PRO A 76 -13.02 7.46 14.25
CA PRO A 76 -12.60 8.34 13.16
C PRO A 76 -12.64 7.66 11.79
N GLY A 77 -13.09 8.39 10.76
CA GLY A 77 -13.23 7.87 9.39
C GLY A 77 -14.52 7.10 9.11
N PHE A 78 -15.41 6.94 10.10
CA PHE A 78 -16.75 6.39 9.94
C PHE A 78 -17.78 7.53 9.90
N ASP A 79 -18.96 7.29 9.33
CA ASP A 79 -20.04 8.28 9.39
C ASP A 79 -20.73 8.31 10.78
N GLN A 80 -21.73 9.18 10.93
CA GLN A 80 -22.51 9.32 12.17
C GLN A 80 -23.32 8.07 12.55
N ASN A 81 -23.52 7.14 11.61
CA ASN A 81 -24.22 5.87 11.82
C ASN A 81 -23.24 4.71 12.05
N HIS A 82 -21.95 5.00 12.25
CA HIS A 82 -20.87 4.01 12.38
C HIS A 82 -20.70 3.12 11.13
N VAL A 83 -20.97 3.66 9.94
CA VAL A 83 -20.73 2.99 8.66
C VAL A 83 -19.38 3.45 8.08
N TYR A 84 -18.57 2.48 7.66
CA TYR A 84 -17.32 2.72 6.94
C TYR A 84 -17.59 2.77 5.44
N ASP A 85 -17.30 3.90 4.81
CA ASP A 85 -17.39 4.07 3.35
C ASP A 85 -16.05 4.48 2.76
N ALA A 86 -15.37 3.52 2.15
CA ALA A 86 -14.07 3.69 1.50
C ALA A 86 -14.08 4.66 0.31
N SER A 87 -15.26 5.02 -0.22
CA SER A 87 -15.40 5.97 -1.32
C SER A 87 -15.39 7.43 -0.86
N THR A 88 -15.55 7.67 0.45
CA THR A 88 -15.53 9.00 1.03
C THR A 88 -14.12 9.45 1.40
N TYR A 89 -13.95 10.76 1.60
CA TYR A 89 -12.66 11.34 2.00
C TYR A 89 -12.29 11.05 3.46
N GLY A 90 -13.30 10.92 4.32
CA GLY A 90 -13.14 10.74 5.78
C GLY A 90 -12.14 9.65 6.18
N PRO A 91 -12.23 8.41 5.65
CA PRO A 91 -11.28 7.34 5.97
C PRO A 91 -9.80 7.67 5.72
N ILE A 92 -9.48 8.43 4.67
CA ILE A 92 -8.09 8.80 4.33
C ILE A 92 -7.64 10.01 5.16
N PHE A 93 -8.56 10.94 5.41
CA PHE A 93 -8.30 12.10 6.25
C PHE A 93 -7.94 11.69 7.69
N HIS A 94 -8.62 10.70 8.27
CA HIS A 94 -8.39 10.30 9.67
C HIS A 94 -7.21 9.36 9.90
N LEU A 95 -6.46 9.04 8.84
CA LEU A 95 -5.27 8.21 8.99
C LEU A 95 -4.22 8.92 9.84
N VAL A 96 -3.50 8.13 10.64
CA VAL A 96 -2.54 8.64 11.63
C VAL A 96 -1.51 9.52 10.94
N SER A 97 -1.38 10.75 11.42
CA SER A 97 -0.18 11.56 11.24
C SER A 97 0.57 11.58 12.57
N HIS A 98 1.90 11.42 12.52
CA HIS A 98 2.77 11.80 13.63
C HIS A 98 3.25 13.23 13.40
N SER A 99 2.32 14.18 13.30
CA SER A 99 2.62 15.60 13.17
C SER A 99 3.29 16.06 14.47
N GLU A 100 4.60 15.86 14.58
CA GLU A 100 5.38 16.37 15.70
C GLU A 100 5.70 17.85 15.49
N PRO A 101 5.81 18.64 16.57
CA PRO A 101 6.13 20.06 16.49
C PRO A 101 7.58 20.37 16.04
N GLU A 102 8.36 19.38 15.58
CA GLU A 102 9.72 19.63 15.10
C GLU A 102 9.71 20.51 13.84
N LEU A 103 10.20 21.75 14.03
CA LEU A 103 10.08 22.87 13.11
C LEU A 103 10.63 22.62 11.69
N LEU A 104 11.69 21.81 11.54
CA LEU A 104 12.45 21.70 10.28
C LEU A 104 11.78 20.81 9.23
N ASP A 105 11.32 19.61 9.61
CA ASP A 105 10.57 18.74 8.69
C ASP A 105 9.21 19.35 8.34
N ASN A 106 8.63 20.07 9.30
CA ASN A 106 7.39 20.82 9.11
C ASN A 106 7.57 21.95 8.07
N VAL A 107 8.70 22.69 8.08
CA VAL A 107 8.98 23.73 7.07
C VAL A 107 9.10 23.15 5.65
N SER A 108 9.76 21.99 5.48
CA SER A 108 9.88 21.37 4.15
C SER A 108 8.51 20.92 3.62
N ASN A 109 7.70 20.27 4.46
CA ASN A 109 6.37 19.82 4.08
C ASN A 109 5.43 21.00 3.84
N ALA A 110 5.48 22.06 4.65
CA ALA A 110 4.70 23.28 4.47
C ALA A 110 5.05 23.97 3.14
N PHE A 111 6.34 24.12 2.82
CA PHE A 111 6.77 24.66 1.54
C PHE A 111 6.24 23.82 0.36
N LYS A 112 6.32 22.50 0.46
CA LYS A 112 5.77 21.60 -0.56
C LYS A 112 4.26 21.76 -0.68
N ALA A 113 3.53 21.83 0.42
CA ALA A 113 2.08 21.99 0.41
C ALA A 113 1.66 23.29 -0.30
N ILE A 114 2.33 24.41 0.01
CA ILE A 114 2.11 25.69 -0.67
C ILE A 114 2.46 25.58 -2.16
N LEU A 115 3.60 24.98 -2.50
CA LEU A 115 4.04 24.79 -3.88
C LEU A 115 3.03 23.96 -4.70
N LEU A 116 2.58 22.83 -4.15
CA LEU A 116 1.61 21.94 -4.79
C LEU A 116 0.25 22.62 -4.97
N THR A 117 -0.20 23.37 -3.96
CA THR A 117 -1.44 24.17 -4.04
C THR A 117 -1.33 25.26 -5.12
N ASN A 118 -0.17 25.93 -5.19
CA ASN A 118 0.09 26.92 -6.22
C ASN A 118 0.12 26.31 -7.63
N LEU A 119 0.68 25.10 -7.79
CA LEU A 119 0.62 24.38 -9.06
C LEU A 119 -0.82 24.00 -9.45
N LEU A 120 -1.61 23.49 -8.50
CA LEU A 120 -3.04 23.21 -8.69
C LEU A 120 -3.81 24.47 -9.11
N LYS A 121 -3.56 25.62 -8.47
CA LYS A 121 -4.23 26.88 -8.77
C LYS A 121 -3.82 27.45 -10.12
N GLU A 122 -2.53 27.59 -10.37
CA GLU A 122 -2.00 28.37 -11.50
C GLU A 122 -1.85 27.56 -12.79
N GLN A 123 -1.62 26.25 -12.67
CA GLN A 123 -1.36 25.39 -13.84
C GLN A 123 -2.57 24.53 -14.23
N SER A 124 -3.54 24.37 -13.33
CA SER A 124 -4.76 23.61 -13.61
C SER A 124 -6.01 24.49 -13.57
N ASN A 125 -7.16 23.91 -13.92
CA ASN A 125 -8.46 24.56 -13.79
C ASN A 125 -9.17 24.16 -12.48
N PHE A 126 -8.48 23.55 -11.52
CA PHE A 126 -9.07 23.05 -10.27
C PHE A 126 -9.73 24.17 -9.46
N PHE A 127 -9.03 25.30 -9.24
CA PHE A 127 -9.59 26.44 -8.51
C PHE A 127 -10.66 27.21 -9.31
N GLN A 128 -10.49 27.33 -10.62
CA GLN A 128 -11.48 27.95 -11.52
C GLN A 128 -12.84 27.24 -11.47
N GLN A 129 -12.85 25.92 -11.25
CA GLN A 129 -14.08 25.13 -11.08
C GLN A 129 -14.85 25.48 -9.78
N MET A 130 -14.21 26.15 -8.81
CA MET A 130 -14.83 26.64 -7.58
C MET A 130 -15.28 28.10 -7.70
N GLU A 131 -14.57 28.90 -8.51
CA GLU A 131 -14.90 30.31 -8.78
C GLU A 131 -16.11 30.48 -9.70
N THR A 132 -16.22 29.63 -10.73
CA THR A 132 -17.31 29.70 -11.73
C THR A 132 -18.71 29.46 -11.17
N THR A 133 -18.83 28.98 -9.94
CA THR A 133 -20.11 28.62 -9.31
C THR A 133 -20.67 29.68 -8.35
N ASP A 134 -19.87 30.62 -7.83
CA ASP A 134 -20.33 31.51 -6.75
C ASP A 134 -19.60 32.86 -6.69
N GLU A 135 -20.38 33.96 -6.72
CA GLU A 135 -19.89 35.34 -6.54
C GLU A 135 -19.22 35.54 -5.16
N GLU A 136 -19.65 34.80 -4.12
CA GLU A 136 -19.11 34.93 -2.77
C GLU A 136 -17.65 34.51 -2.62
N THR A 137 -17.17 33.55 -3.41
CA THR A 137 -15.79 33.04 -3.31
C THR A 137 -14.77 33.98 -3.97
N THR A 138 -15.25 34.88 -4.85
CA THR A 138 -14.39 35.81 -5.63
C THR A 138 -13.93 37.05 -4.87
N ALA A 139 -14.38 37.23 -3.63
CA ALA A 139 -13.83 38.26 -2.75
C ALA A 139 -12.35 37.93 -2.43
N ALA A 140 -11.43 38.88 -2.69
CA ALA A 140 -9.98 38.66 -2.60
C ALA A 140 -9.47 38.05 -1.28
N GLY A 141 -10.21 38.20 -0.16
CA GLY A 141 -9.90 37.56 1.11
C GLY A 141 -10.25 36.06 1.16
N LYS A 142 -11.39 35.66 0.58
CA LYS A 142 -11.88 34.28 0.58
C LYS A 142 -11.06 33.37 -0.33
N GLU A 143 -10.60 33.88 -1.46
CA GLU A 143 -9.69 33.15 -2.34
C GLU A 143 -8.39 32.77 -1.63
N SER A 144 -7.81 33.71 -0.87
CA SER A 144 -6.61 33.45 -0.05
C SER A 144 -6.87 32.42 1.05
N GLN A 145 -8.01 32.51 1.73
CA GLN A 145 -8.37 31.55 2.78
C GLN A 145 -8.59 30.13 2.23
N LEU A 146 -9.23 30.01 1.06
CA LEU A 146 -9.42 28.73 0.38
C LEU A 146 -8.07 28.13 -0.06
N PHE A 147 -7.16 28.97 -0.53
CA PHE A 147 -5.79 28.55 -0.84
C PHE A 147 -5.09 27.99 0.40
N ASP A 148 -5.09 28.72 1.51
CA ASP A 148 -4.45 28.31 2.76
C ASP A 148 -5.09 27.03 3.33
N PHE A 149 -6.41 26.92 3.22
CA PHE A 149 -7.14 25.71 3.61
C PHE A 149 -6.73 24.50 2.76
N THR A 150 -6.65 24.65 1.44
CA THR A 150 -6.20 23.60 0.54
C THR A 150 -4.76 23.17 0.84
N ALA A 151 -3.88 24.15 1.05
CA ALA A 151 -2.49 23.88 1.44
C ALA A 151 -2.41 23.12 2.77
N SER A 152 -3.27 23.46 3.74
CA SER A 152 -3.34 22.75 5.02
C SER A 152 -3.77 21.29 4.86
N LEU A 153 -4.71 20.98 3.96
CA LEU A 153 -5.09 19.59 3.66
C LEU A 153 -3.97 18.82 2.93
N ILE A 154 -3.27 19.45 1.99
CA ILE A 154 -2.10 18.82 1.34
C ILE A 154 -1.00 18.55 2.38
N LEU A 155 -0.72 19.50 3.28
CA LEU A 155 0.24 19.33 4.36
C LEU A 155 -0.13 18.13 5.24
N HIS A 156 -1.39 18.05 5.68
CA HIS A 156 -1.91 16.92 6.44
C HIS A 156 -1.65 15.58 5.75
N HIS A 157 -1.86 15.49 4.44
CA HIS A 157 -1.54 14.27 3.69
C HIS A 157 -0.05 14.01 3.52
N LEU A 158 0.77 15.04 3.31
CA LEU A 158 2.24 14.87 3.32
C LEU A 158 2.74 14.30 4.65
N GLU A 159 2.07 14.59 5.75
CA GLU A 159 2.38 14.10 7.10
C GLU A 159 1.80 12.71 7.40
N ASN A 160 0.64 12.34 6.84
CA ASN A 160 0.03 11.03 7.09
C ASN A 160 0.51 9.93 6.13
N ILE A 161 0.86 10.26 4.87
CA ILE A 161 1.28 9.26 3.86
C ILE A 161 2.44 8.36 4.34
N PRO A 162 3.51 8.86 4.99
CA PRO A 162 4.66 8.03 5.39
C PRO A 162 4.30 6.83 6.28
N TYR A 163 3.23 6.97 7.06
CA TYR A 163 2.82 5.98 8.06
C TYR A 163 1.76 5.00 7.54
N ASN A 164 1.01 5.40 6.51
CA ASN A 164 -0.19 4.69 6.08
C ASN A 164 -0.11 4.14 4.64
N ALA A 165 0.83 4.63 3.82
CA ALA A 165 1.00 4.14 2.47
C ALA A 165 1.71 2.80 2.43
N ILE A 166 1.22 1.90 1.57
CA ILE A 166 1.84 0.62 1.28
C ILE A 166 2.60 0.67 -0.04
N SER A 167 3.77 0.03 -0.06
CA SER A 167 4.54 -0.20 -1.27
C SER A 167 3.95 -1.37 -2.03
N LEU A 168 3.52 -1.13 -3.27
CA LEU A 168 3.13 -2.19 -4.20
C LEU A 168 4.37 -2.69 -4.91
N ASN A 169 4.66 -3.98 -4.72
CA ASN A 169 5.86 -4.61 -5.24
C ASN A 169 5.50 -5.65 -6.30
N GLU A 170 6.38 -5.79 -7.28
CA GLU A 170 6.35 -6.87 -8.25
C GLU A 170 7.63 -7.70 -8.15
N PHE A 171 7.55 -8.97 -8.48
CA PHE A 171 8.71 -9.85 -8.53
C PHE A 171 9.32 -9.78 -9.93
N ARG A 172 10.61 -9.44 -10.01
CA ARG A 172 11.37 -9.42 -11.25
C ARG A 172 12.53 -10.41 -11.16
N CYS A 173 12.74 -11.18 -12.21
CA CYS A 173 13.96 -11.96 -12.38
C CYS A 173 15.15 -10.99 -12.59
N GLU A 174 16.28 -11.26 -11.94
CA GLU A 174 17.54 -10.59 -12.22
C GLU A 174 18.07 -11.09 -13.54
N GLU A 175 18.15 -10.20 -14.54
CA GLU A 175 18.92 -10.48 -15.74
C GLU A 175 20.40 -10.68 -15.37
N ASN A 176 21.03 -11.69 -15.94
CA ASN A 176 22.44 -12.06 -15.72
C ASN A 176 23.40 -10.96 -16.22
N ASN A 177 23.52 -9.84 -15.49
CA ASN A 177 24.43 -8.76 -15.85
C ASN A 177 25.76 -8.96 -15.11
N VAL A 178 26.68 -9.68 -15.77
CA VAL A 178 28.00 -10.11 -15.23
C VAL A 178 28.90 -8.94 -14.79
N ASN A 179 28.58 -7.70 -15.17
CA ASN A 179 29.45 -6.53 -15.00
C ASN A 179 29.09 -5.57 -13.86
N ASN A 180 28.14 -5.89 -12.96
CA ASN A 180 27.79 -4.99 -11.84
C ASN A 180 28.39 -5.43 -10.49
N PRO A 181 29.49 -4.82 -10.02
CA PRO A 181 30.11 -5.16 -8.74
C PRO A 181 29.25 -4.85 -7.51
N ARG A 182 28.21 -3.99 -7.61
CA ARG A 182 27.23 -3.77 -6.52
C ARG A 182 26.23 -4.92 -6.36
N GLY A 183 26.08 -5.77 -7.39
CA GLY A 183 25.24 -6.98 -7.31
C GLY A 183 25.83 -8.08 -6.42
N VAL A 184 27.13 -8.03 -6.12
CA VAL A 184 27.82 -9.10 -5.39
C VAL A 184 27.45 -9.14 -3.89
N LEU A 185 27.08 -8.01 -3.29
CA LEU A 185 26.68 -7.95 -1.87
C LEU A 185 25.20 -8.33 -1.65
N LEU A 186 24.32 -8.14 -2.65
CA LEU A 186 22.91 -8.57 -2.59
C LEU A 186 22.72 -10.06 -2.91
N ARG A 187 23.68 -10.71 -3.58
CA ARG A 187 23.71 -12.16 -3.84
C ARG A 187 23.59 -13.02 -2.58
N GLN A 188 23.91 -12.48 -1.40
CA GLN A 188 23.84 -13.24 -0.14
C GLN A 188 22.42 -13.36 0.45
N ARG A 189 21.39 -12.66 -0.09
CA ARG A 189 20.03 -12.69 0.47
C ARG A 189 18.97 -13.36 -0.41
N SER A 190 19.20 -13.53 -1.71
CA SER A 190 18.24 -14.20 -2.62
C SER A 190 18.94 -15.31 -3.42
N HIS A 191 18.82 -16.56 -2.96
CA HIS A 191 19.43 -17.73 -3.60
C HIS A 191 18.85 -18.10 -4.99
N LEU A 192 17.89 -17.32 -5.51
CA LEU A 192 17.07 -17.66 -6.68
C LEU A 192 17.09 -16.61 -7.81
N GLY A 193 17.87 -15.52 -7.67
CA GLY A 193 17.94 -14.47 -8.71
C GLY A 193 16.61 -13.76 -8.99
N VAL A 194 15.67 -13.74 -8.03
CA VAL A 194 14.41 -12.99 -8.11
C VAL A 194 14.44 -11.89 -7.05
N LYS A 195 14.15 -10.66 -7.47
CA LYS A 195 14.04 -9.51 -6.57
C LYS A 195 12.62 -8.98 -6.53
N SER A 196 12.16 -8.62 -5.33
CA SER A 196 10.96 -7.82 -5.16
C SER A 196 11.33 -6.36 -5.44
N VAL A 197 10.64 -5.72 -6.38
CA VAL A 197 10.89 -4.33 -6.79
C VAL A 197 9.62 -3.53 -6.56
N PRO A 198 9.68 -2.42 -5.81
CA PRO A 198 8.53 -1.51 -5.69
C PRO A 198 8.26 -0.85 -7.04
N TYR A 199 7.01 -0.89 -7.50
CA TYR A 199 6.58 -0.24 -8.74
C TYR A 199 5.56 0.88 -8.50
N ALA A 200 4.88 0.89 -7.35
CA ALA A 200 3.93 1.94 -6.99
C ALA A 200 3.78 2.07 -5.46
N SER A 201 3.19 3.16 -5.01
CA SER A 201 2.74 3.37 -3.64
C SER A 201 1.24 3.65 -3.64
N ALA A 202 0.52 3.15 -2.64
CA ALA A 202 -0.93 3.30 -2.55
C ALA A 202 -1.38 3.43 -1.10
N ILE A 203 -2.48 4.14 -0.88
CA ILE A 203 -3.16 4.21 0.41
C ILE A 203 -4.49 3.48 0.28
N PHE A 204 -4.75 2.59 1.24
CA PHE A 204 -6.02 1.90 1.39
C PHE A 204 -6.49 2.15 2.81
N GLY A 205 -7.55 2.95 3.00
CA GLY A 205 -8.02 3.31 4.34
C GLY A 205 -8.23 2.09 5.25
N LEU A 206 -8.83 1.02 4.72
CA LEU A 206 -9.08 -0.22 5.47
C LEU A 206 -7.80 -0.95 5.89
N LEU A 207 -6.79 -1.01 5.01
CA LEU A 207 -5.52 -1.67 5.33
C LEU A 207 -4.67 -0.83 6.28
N ALA A 208 -4.74 0.49 6.17
CA ALA A 208 -4.04 1.41 7.05
C ALA A 208 -4.53 1.34 8.52
N MET A 209 -5.74 0.83 8.76
CA MET A 209 -6.23 0.54 10.12
C MET A 209 -5.60 -0.71 10.76
N CYS A 210 -4.94 -1.58 9.98
CA CYS A 210 -4.35 -2.81 10.51
C CYS A 210 -3.02 -2.53 11.19
N ASN A 211 -2.98 -2.62 12.53
CA ASN A 211 -1.76 -2.38 13.29
C ASN A 211 -0.66 -3.41 13.03
N HIS A 212 0.55 -3.06 13.46
CA HIS A 212 1.72 -3.92 13.35
C HIS A 212 1.78 -5.02 14.42
N SER A 213 2.17 -6.22 14.01
CA SER A 213 2.76 -7.24 14.90
C SER A 213 4.01 -7.86 14.26
N CYS A 214 5.05 -8.08 15.07
CA CYS A 214 6.25 -8.83 14.66
C CYS A 214 5.96 -10.33 14.45
N SER A 215 4.81 -10.82 14.92
CA SER A 215 4.23 -12.14 14.68
C SER A 215 2.77 -11.96 14.19
N PRO A 216 2.58 -11.49 12.95
CA PRO A 216 1.26 -11.08 12.47
C PRO A 216 0.30 -12.26 12.35
N ASN A 217 -1.00 -11.97 12.43
CA ASN A 217 -2.07 -12.95 12.25
C ASN A 217 -2.82 -12.78 10.91
N ALA A 218 -2.50 -11.74 10.14
CA ALA A 218 -2.96 -11.53 8.78
C ALA A 218 -1.85 -10.99 7.86
N VAL A 219 -2.10 -11.09 6.55
CA VAL A 219 -1.23 -10.56 5.51
C VAL A 219 -2.07 -9.91 4.42
N HIS A 220 -1.61 -8.79 3.87
CA HIS A 220 -2.23 -8.23 2.67
C HIS A 220 -1.65 -8.92 1.42
N VAL A 221 -2.51 -9.21 0.45
CA VAL A 221 -2.12 -9.81 -0.83
C VAL A 221 -2.68 -8.97 -1.96
N ARG A 222 -1.88 -8.76 -3.00
CA ARG A 222 -2.25 -7.96 -4.16
C ARG A 222 -2.47 -8.86 -5.37
N SER A 223 -3.65 -8.78 -5.99
CA SER A 223 -3.93 -9.45 -7.26
C SER A 223 -3.68 -8.50 -8.43
N ALA A 224 -2.50 -8.58 -9.03
CA ALA A 224 -2.14 -7.73 -10.18
C ALA A 224 -3.19 -7.82 -11.31
N GLN A 225 -3.72 -9.02 -11.58
CA GLN A 225 -4.75 -9.24 -12.60
C GLN A 225 -6.08 -8.53 -12.31
N ARG A 226 -6.53 -8.52 -11.04
CA ARG A 226 -7.82 -7.94 -10.66
C ARG A 226 -7.75 -6.47 -10.26
N ASN A 227 -6.54 -5.94 -10.12
CA ASN A 227 -6.30 -4.64 -9.53
C ASN A 227 -6.83 -4.48 -8.08
N GLU A 228 -6.97 -5.58 -7.34
CA GLU A 228 -7.49 -5.63 -5.97
C GLU A 228 -6.41 -5.97 -4.95
N THR A 229 -6.60 -5.50 -3.72
CA THR A 229 -5.84 -5.91 -2.53
C THR A 229 -6.79 -6.58 -1.55
N ALA A 230 -6.39 -7.69 -0.96
CA ALA A 230 -7.16 -8.42 0.05
C ALA A 230 -6.34 -8.59 1.33
N LEU A 231 -7.03 -8.68 2.46
CA LEU A 231 -6.43 -9.04 3.74
C LEU A 231 -6.80 -10.49 4.06
N VAL A 232 -5.81 -11.33 4.30
CA VAL A 232 -5.97 -12.77 4.49
C VAL A 232 -5.44 -13.18 5.86
N ALA A 233 -6.25 -13.87 6.65
CA ALA A 233 -5.83 -14.43 7.92
C ALA A 233 -4.80 -15.55 7.72
N LEU A 234 -3.73 -15.53 8.52
CA LEU A 234 -2.65 -16.53 8.51
C LEU A 234 -2.96 -17.72 9.44
N ARG A 235 -3.91 -17.55 10.36
CA ARG A 235 -4.38 -18.56 11.30
C ARG A 235 -5.84 -18.30 11.65
N SER A 236 -6.47 -19.24 12.34
CA SER A 236 -7.77 -19.00 12.96
C SER A 236 -7.68 -17.82 13.93
N LEU A 237 -8.66 -16.91 13.83
CA LEU A 237 -8.81 -15.73 14.67
C LEU A 237 -9.97 -15.94 15.63
N ARG A 238 -9.82 -15.48 16.87
CA ARG A 238 -10.91 -15.47 17.85
C ARG A 238 -11.79 -14.24 17.63
N ALA A 239 -13.07 -14.33 18.01
CA ALA A 239 -13.93 -13.15 18.04
C ALA A 239 -13.31 -12.08 18.98
N GLY A 240 -13.24 -10.84 18.50
CA GLY A 240 -12.60 -9.72 19.23
C GLY A 240 -11.07 -9.70 19.16
N GLU A 241 -10.42 -10.65 18.47
CA GLU A 241 -8.98 -10.60 18.25
C GLU A 241 -8.63 -9.51 17.23
N GLU A 242 -7.68 -8.65 17.58
CA GLU A 242 -7.17 -7.62 16.68
C GLU A 242 -6.50 -8.24 15.46
N ILE A 243 -6.74 -7.66 14.28
CA ILE A 243 -6.09 -8.08 13.04
C ILE A 243 -4.80 -7.27 12.86
N CYS A 244 -3.66 -7.95 12.90
CA CYS A 244 -2.35 -7.33 12.78
C CYS A 244 -1.59 -7.85 11.56
N ILE A 245 -0.94 -6.93 10.84
CA ILE A 245 -0.04 -7.19 9.72
C ILE A 245 1.42 -6.89 10.10
N THR A 246 2.38 -7.21 9.23
CA THR A 246 3.75 -6.74 9.40
C THR A 246 3.99 -5.44 8.62
N TYR A 247 4.72 -4.51 9.22
CA TYR A 247 5.19 -3.27 8.61
C TYR A 247 6.61 -3.40 8.04
N GLY A 248 7.14 -4.64 8.04
CA GLY A 248 8.48 -5.00 7.59
C GLY A 248 9.16 -5.94 8.58
N PRO A 249 9.39 -5.52 9.84
CA PRO A 249 10.09 -6.35 10.81
C PRO A 249 9.28 -7.59 11.23
N LEU A 250 9.98 -8.71 11.35
CA LEU A 250 9.45 -10.01 11.79
C LEU A 250 10.40 -10.60 12.81
N PHE A 251 9.87 -11.22 13.88
CA PHE A 251 10.73 -11.82 14.91
C PHE A 251 11.58 -12.98 14.40
N THR A 252 11.17 -13.61 13.30
CA THR A 252 11.89 -14.72 12.66
C THR A 252 13.05 -14.25 11.78
N VAL A 253 13.15 -12.96 11.49
CA VAL A 253 14.14 -12.39 10.56
C VAL A 253 15.03 -11.35 11.26
N HIS A 254 14.49 -10.62 12.23
CA HIS A 254 15.16 -9.50 12.89
C HIS A 254 15.19 -9.72 14.39
N GLU A 255 16.34 -9.43 15.02
CA GLU A 255 16.48 -9.43 16.47
C GLU A 255 15.62 -8.33 17.11
N TRP A 256 15.33 -8.48 18.41
CA TRP A 256 14.38 -7.61 19.10
C TRP A 256 14.77 -6.13 19.01
N GLU A 257 16.04 -5.80 19.22
CA GLU A 257 16.58 -4.44 19.15
C GLU A 257 16.38 -3.83 17.76
N ASP A 258 16.62 -4.61 16.71
CA ASP A 258 16.45 -4.15 15.33
C ASP A 258 14.96 -3.89 15.01
N ARG A 259 14.05 -4.73 15.51
CA ARG A 259 12.60 -4.53 15.32
C ARG A 259 12.14 -3.24 15.95
N GLN A 260 12.52 -2.99 17.20
CA GLN A 260 12.16 -1.76 17.91
C GLN A 260 12.73 -0.53 17.21
N ARG A 261 14.02 -0.56 16.85
CA ARG A 261 14.66 0.56 16.13
C ARG A 261 13.97 0.86 14.80
N ILE A 262 13.72 -0.15 13.96
CA ILE A 262 13.09 0.06 12.64
C ILE A 262 11.69 0.66 12.79
N LEU A 263 10.90 0.18 13.75
CA LEU A 263 9.54 0.67 13.96
C LEU A 263 9.52 2.07 14.56
N LYS A 264 10.45 2.37 15.47
CA LYS A 264 10.61 3.72 16.03
C LYS A 264 11.05 4.72 14.97
N ASP A 265 12.08 4.40 14.20
CA ASP A 265 12.64 5.31 13.19
C ASP A 265 11.67 5.58 12.05
N LYS A 266 10.86 4.59 11.64
CA LYS A 266 9.99 4.69 10.46
C LYS A 266 8.53 5.04 10.79
N TYR A 267 8.01 4.56 11.92
CA TYR A 267 6.60 4.67 12.29
C TYR A 267 6.37 5.32 13.65
N ASN A 268 7.43 5.82 14.30
CA ASN A 268 7.37 6.56 15.55
C ASN A 268 6.59 5.87 16.69
N PHE A 269 6.71 4.54 16.82
CA PHE A 269 6.13 3.81 17.96
C PHE A 269 7.05 2.68 18.45
N ASP A 270 6.87 2.34 19.73
CA ASP A 270 7.53 1.20 20.37
C ASP A 270 6.59 -0.01 20.34
N CYS A 271 7.04 -1.13 19.79
CA CYS A 271 6.18 -2.29 19.54
C CYS A 271 5.96 -3.12 20.81
N SER A 272 4.69 -3.35 21.15
CA SER A 272 4.25 -4.11 22.34
C SER A 272 3.57 -5.45 22.00
N CYS A 273 3.67 -5.94 20.76
CA CYS A 273 3.13 -7.26 20.40
C CYS A 273 3.78 -8.39 21.22
N ASP A 274 3.16 -9.57 21.28
CA ASP A 274 3.65 -10.72 22.07
C ASP A 274 5.14 -11.02 21.85
N ALA A 275 5.60 -10.96 20.59
CA ALA A 275 6.99 -11.22 20.24
C ALA A 275 7.96 -10.16 20.79
N CYS A 276 7.50 -8.91 20.93
CA CYS A 276 8.31 -7.82 21.48
C CYS A 276 8.23 -7.76 23.01
N THR A 277 7.05 -7.96 23.59
CA THR A 277 6.82 -8.01 25.04
C THR A 277 7.61 -9.15 25.68
N ASN A 278 7.65 -10.32 25.05
CA ASN A 278 8.40 -11.48 25.52
C ASN A 278 9.84 -11.55 24.98
N ARG A 279 10.31 -10.52 24.26
CA ARG A 279 11.65 -10.46 23.65
C ARG A 279 12.04 -11.73 22.88
N TRP A 280 11.14 -12.22 22.02
CA TRP A 280 11.43 -13.40 21.21
C TRP A 280 12.67 -13.16 20.34
N SER A 281 13.62 -14.08 20.46
CA SER A 281 14.75 -14.24 19.53
C SER A 281 14.28 -14.90 18.23
N LEU A 282 15.18 -15.02 17.26
CA LEU A 282 14.91 -15.68 15.97
C LEU A 282 14.37 -17.12 16.10
N LYS A 283 14.50 -17.76 17.28
CA LYS A 283 14.04 -19.13 17.54
C LYS A 283 12.64 -19.23 18.16
N GLY A 284 12.08 -18.13 18.67
CA GLY A 284 10.73 -18.04 19.24
C GLY A 284 10.36 -19.09 20.31
N PRO A 285 9.10 -19.13 20.77
CA PRO A 285 8.57 -20.23 21.57
C PRO A 285 8.44 -21.51 20.73
N SER A 286 8.73 -22.67 21.32
CA SER A 286 8.68 -23.98 20.65
C SER A 286 7.29 -24.38 20.16
N ASP A 287 6.23 -23.83 20.75
CA ASP A 287 4.82 -24.14 20.44
C ASP A 287 4.24 -23.35 19.25
N VAL A 288 5.07 -22.57 18.54
CA VAL A 288 4.66 -21.95 17.28
C VAL A 288 4.71 -23.01 16.17
N ILE A 289 3.69 -23.88 16.14
CA ILE A 289 3.41 -24.97 15.16
C ILE A 289 3.52 -24.49 13.70
N ALA A 290 3.50 -23.18 13.46
CA ALA A 290 3.65 -22.57 12.15
C ALA A 290 5.06 -22.77 11.53
N LEU A 291 6.14 -22.91 12.32
CA LEU A 291 7.52 -22.85 11.81
C LEU A 291 7.94 -24.08 10.98
N GLU A 292 7.48 -25.28 11.34
CA GLU A 292 7.72 -26.49 10.53
C GLU A 292 6.93 -26.47 9.22
N LYS A 293 5.72 -25.91 9.24
CA LYS A 293 4.90 -25.70 8.04
C LYS A 293 5.54 -24.66 7.13
N TYR A 294 6.00 -23.52 7.65
CA TYR A 294 6.67 -22.47 6.87
C TYR A 294 7.99 -22.95 6.23
N LYS A 295 8.83 -23.72 6.95
CA LYS A 295 10.04 -24.32 6.36
C LYS A 295 9.73 -25.25 5.18
N LYS A 296 8.63 -26.00 5.26
CA LYS A 296 8.20 -26.87 4.15
C LYS A 296 7.56 -26.09 3.01
N VAL A 297 6.89 -24.97 3.28
CA VAL A 297 6.36 -24.07 2.23
C VAL A 297 7.48 -23.61 1.31
N GLU A 298 8.62 -23.15 1.83
CA GLU A 298 9.75 -22.70 1.01
C GLU A 298 10.33 -23.82 0.12
N VAL A 299 10.40 -25.06 0.65
CA VAL A 299 10.84 -26.24 -0.12
C VAL A 299 9.88 -26.53 -1.27
N PHE A 300 8.57 -26.53 -1.00
CA PHE A 300 7.58 -26.83 -2.02
C PHE A 300 7.35 -25.69 -3.00
N GLU A 301 7.54 -24.44 -2.60
CA GLU A 301 7.52 -23.29 -3.51
C GLU A 301 8.64 -23.37 -4.55
N LYS A 302 9.86 -23.76 -4.14
CA LYS A 302 10.98 -24.04 -5.06
C LYS A 302 10.65 -25.20 -6.01
N GLN A 303 10.01 -26.24 -5.49
CA GLN A 303 9.58 -27.39 -6.28
C GLN A 303 8.51 -27.03 -7.31
N LEU A 304 7.57 -26.12 -6.98
CA LEU A 304 6.57 -25.60 -7.92
C LEU A 304 7.20 -24.80 -9.06
N HIS A 305 8.27 -24.04 -8.80
CA HIS A 305 9.02 -23.35 -9.85
C HIS A 305 9.72 -24.34 -10.80
N GLN A 306 10.38 -25.38 -10.28
CA GLN A 306 10.96 -26.44 -11.11
C GLN A 306 9.90 -27.14 -11.97
N VAL A 307 8.70 -27.36 -11.43
CA VAL A 307 7.58 -27.93 -12.19
C VAL A 307 7.17 -27.02 -13.34
N HIS A 308 7.12 -25.70 -13.14
CA HIS A 308 6.81 -24.74 -14.20
C HIS A 308 7.85 -24.82 -15.34
N GLU A 309 9.14 -24.82 -15.02
CA GLU A 309 10.22 -24.96 -16.03
C GLU A 309 10.13 -26.27 -16.80
N LEU A 310 9.81 -27.38 -16.12
CA LEU A 310 9.62 -28.68 -16.78
C LEU A 310 8.43 -28.67 -17.75
N ILE A 311 7.35 -27.95 -17.40
CA ILE A 311 6.19 -27.77 -18.30
C ILE A 311 6.60 -26.95 -19.54
N GLU A 312 7.37 -25.87 -19.37
CA GLU A 312 7.88 -25.08 -20.51
C GLU A 312 8.82 -25.90 -21.42
N GLN A 313 9.59 -26.82 -20.85
CA GLN A 313 10.45 -27.75 -21.59
C GLN A 313 9.71 -28.97 -22.16
N SER A 314 8.37 -29.01 -22.08
CA SER A 314 7.54 -30.16 -22.51
C SER A 314 7.82 -31.49 -21.80
N LYS A 315 8.40 -31.46 -20.59
CA LYS A 315 8.70 -32.64 -19.76
C LYS A 315 7.57 -32.95 -18.78
N TYR A 316 6.38 -33.26 -19.30
CA TYR A 316 5.15 -33.26 -18.51
C TYR A 316 5.04 -34.41 -17.49
N ILE A 317 5.54 -35.61 -17.80
CA ILE A 317 5.50 -36.76 -16.88
C ILE A 317 6.38 -36.50 -15.65
N GLU A 318 7.57 -35.92 -15.86
CA GLU A 318 8.48 -35.53 -14.79
C GLU A 318 7.91 -34.38 -13.94
N ALA A 319 7.27 -33.41 -14.60
CA ALA A 319 6.56 -32.32 -13.93
C ALA A 319 5.45 -32.82 -13.00
N ILE A 320 4.61 -33.77 -13.45
CA ILE A 320 3.53 -34.36 -12.65
C ILE A 320 4.08 -35.12 -11.44
N SER A 321 5.15 -35.91 -11.62
CA SER A 321 5.78 -36.65 -10.51
C SER A 321 6.31 -35.71 -9.42
N LYS A 322 6.87 -34.56 -9.81
CA LYS A 322 7.35 -33.53 -8.86
C LYS A 322 6.22 -32.69 -8.28
N LEU A 323 5.05 -32.63 -8.90
CA LEU A 323 3.92 -31.82 -8.43
C LEU A 323 3.05 -32.54 -7.39
N GLN A 324 3.00 -33.88 -7.43
CA GLN A 324 2.18 -34.69 -6.54
C GLN A 324 2.46 -34.46 -5.02
N PRO A 325 3.72 -34.35 -4.55
CA PRO A 325 4.02 -34.02 -3.16
C PRO A 325 3.58 -32.60 -2.77
N CYS A 326 3.67 -31.63 -3.70
CA CYS A 326 3.24 -30.25 -3.47
C CYS A 326 1.72 -30.18 -3.28
N LEU A 327 0.96 -30.82 -4.18
CA LEU A 327 -0.51 -30.88 -4.10
C LEU A 327 -0.98 -31.51 -2.78
N HIS A 328 -0.34 -32.61 -2.37
CA HIS A 328 -0.67 -33.28 -1.12
C HIS A 328 -0.34 -32.41 0.10
N PHE A 329 0.86 -31.81 0.14
CA PHE A 329 1.26 -30.93 1.23
C PHE A 329 0.34 -29.71 1.34
N PHE A 330 0.13 -28.98 0.24
CA PHE A 330 -0.68 -27.76 0.25
C PHE A 330 -2.16 -28.05 0.53
N GLY A 331 -2.74 -29.09 -0.10
CA GLY A 331 -4.14 -29.46 0.11
C GLY A 331 -4.46 -30.02 1.50
N SER A 332 -3.48 -30.60 2.19
CA SER A 332 -3.67 -31.16 3.54
C SER A 332 -3.35 -30.17 4.67
N ASN A 333 -2.57 -29.13 4.39
CA ASN A 333 -2.07 -28.20 5.41
C ASN A 333 -2.61 -26.78 5.28
N PHE A 334 -3.20 -26.42 4.14
CA PHE A 334 -3.69 -25.09 3.84
C PHE A 334 -5.09 -25.14 3.20
N PRO A 335 -5.91 -24.10 3.34
CA PRO A 335 -7.20 -24.00 2.64
C PRO A 335 -7.02 -24.06 1.12
N GLN A 336 -8.08 -24.47 0.41
CA GLN A 336 -8.08 -24.52 -1.06
C GLN A 336 -7.80 -23.15 -1.71
N THR A 337 -8.10 -22.06 -1.00
CA THR A 337 -7.87 -20.68 -1.43
C THR A 337 -6.43 -20.19 -1.22
N PHE A 338 -5.55 -21.00 -0.63
CA PHE A 338 -4.15 -20.62 -0.42
C PHE A 338 -3.40 -20.52 -1.76
N PRO A 339 -2.65 -19.42 -2.04
CA PRO A 339 -2.08 -19.17 -3.37
C PRO A 339 -1.23 -20.29 -3.94
N LEU A 340 -0.35 -20.92 -3.14
CA LEU A 340 0.48 -22.02 -3.63
C LEU A 340 -0.33 -23.32 -3.85
N THR A 341 -1.46 -23.49 -3.16
CA THR A 341 -2.42 -24.57 -3.46
C THR A 341 -3.01 -24.36 -4.86
N GLN A 342 -3.42 -23.13 -5.17
CA GLN A 342 -3.97 -22.79 -6.48
C GLN A 342 -2.92 -22.91 -7.59
N VAL A 343 -1.71 -22.41 -7.37
CA VAL A 343 -0.57 -22.56 -8.30
C VAL A 343 -0.27 -24.04 -8.55
N ALA A 344 -0.20 -24.86 -7.50
CA ALA A 344 0.03 -26.29 -7.65
C ALA A 344 -1.08 -26.96 -8.48
N GLN A 345 -2.35 -26.61 -8.26
CA GLN A 345 -3.48 -27.15 -9.02
C GLN A 345 -3.49 -26.68 -10.48
N ASP A 346 -3.14 -25.44 -10.75
CA ASP A 346 -3.13 -24.89 -12.10
C ASP A 346 -1.97 -25.45 -12.92
N LEU A 347 -0.79 -25.63 -12.32
CA LEU A 347 0.32 -26.36 -12.93
C LEU A 347 -0.07 -27.82 -13.23
N PHE A 348 -0.85 -28.46 -12.36
CA PHE A 348 -1.30 -29.84 -12.54
C PHE A 348 -2.27 -29.96 -13.70
N LYS A 349 -3.26 -29.07 -13.77
CA LYS A 349 -4.21 -29.00 -14.89
C LYS A 349 -3.46 -28.76 -16.21
N LYS A 350 -2.51 -27.82 -16.24
CA LYS A 350 -1.68 -27.56 -17.42
C LYS A 350 -0.92 -28.81 -17.86
N ALA A 351 -0.17 -29.44 -16.96
CA ALA A 351 0.61 -30.64 -17.28
C ALA A 351 -0.29 -31.80 -17.76
N LEU A 352 -1.45 -32.01 -17.14
CA LEU A 352 -2.38 -33.09 -17.50
C LEU A 352 -3.00 -32.89 -18.89
N ILE A 353 -3.39 -31.66 -19.23
CA ILE A 353 -3.93 -31.34 -20.57
C ILE A 353 -2.93 -31.69 -21.67
N PHE A 354 -1.64 -31.43 -21.46
CA PHE A 354 -0.61 -31.74 -22.46
C PHE A 354 -0.24 -33.22 -22.51
N VAL A 355 -0.34 -33.96 -21.40
CA VAL A 355 -0.14 -35.43 -21.40
C VAL A 355 -1.28 -36.17 -22.10
N VAL A 356 -2.52 -35.69 -22.01
CA VAL A 356 -3.70 -36.32 -22.63
C VAL A 356 -3.80 -36.02 -24.14
N ASN A 357 -3.17 -34.93 -24.59
CA ASN A 357 -3.17 -34.49 -25.99
C ASN A 357 -1.88 -34.87 -26.76
N CYS A 358 -0.92 -35.54 -26.10
CA CYS A 358 0.23 -36.21 -26.71
C CYS A 358 -0.02 -37.71 -26.77
#